data_AF-A0A848UCT6-F1
#
_entry.id   AF-A0A848UCT6-F1
#
_cell.length_a   1.000
_cell.length_b   1.000
_cell.length_c   1.000
_cell.angle_alpha   90.00
_cell.angle_beta   90.00
_cell.angle_gamma   90.00
#
_symmetry.space_group_name_H-M   'P 1'
#
loop_
_entity.id
_entity.type
_entity.pdbx_description
1 polymer ?
#
loop_
_entity_poly.entity_id
_entity_poly.type
_entity_poly.pdbx_seq_one_letter_code
_entity_poly.pdbx_strand_id
1 'polypeptide(L)'
;MPGRRARLSIRCAGAVATWVALAACGTTFVDETVATVDTSPDATTTTLPAVDPDAPLGELLAEIETLMLDLDQRIIDDDGDEATLDRVLQVWAAAEQQIRRNDSRELFNFQQGIELARTGVERLRPADASKGYRIFSESADVYADLYPDLAAG
;
A
#
# COMPACT_ATOMS: atom_id res chain seq x y z
N MET A 1 -30.34 -12.53 -48.80
CA MET A 1 -29.42 -11.58 -49.47
C MET A 1 -28.32 -11.19 -48.50
N PRO A 2 -27.06 -11.62 -48.68
CA PRO A 2 -25.95 -11.23 -47.82
C PRO A 2 -25.28 -9.93 -48.33
N GLY A 3 -25.28 -8.89 -47.48
CA GLY A 3 -24.59 -7.63 -47.71
C GLY A 3 -23.07 -7.81 -47.53
N ARG A 4 -22.33 -7.62 -48.63
CA ARG A 4 -20.87 -7.49 -48.65
C ARG A 4 -20.48 -6.02 -48.53
N ARG A 5 -19.20 -5.83 -48.16
CA ARG A 5 -18.29 -4.67 -48.36
C ARG A 5 -18.05 -3.89 -47.05
N ALA A 6 -16.84 -3.52 -46.67
CA ALA A 6 -15.52 -3.75 -47.24
C ALA A 6 -14.48 -3.64 -46.10
N ARG A 7 -13.44 -4.47 -46.16
CA ARG A 7 -12.26 -4.35 -45.32
C ARG A 7 -11.41 -3.20 -45.87
N LEU A 8 -11.01 -2.26 -45.03
CA LEU A 8 -9.90 -1.35 -45.36
C LEU A 8 -8.84 -1.45 -44.26
N SER A 9 -7.87 -2.30 -44.55
CA SER A 9 -6.62 -2.45 -43.83
C SER A 9 -5.75 -1.23 -44.13
N ILE A 10 -5.52 -0.37 -43.13
CA ILE A 10 -4.53 0.70 -43.20
C ILE A 10 -3.27 0.21 -42.49
N ARG A 11 -2.30 -0.24 -43.30
CA ARG A 11 -0.90 -0.33 -42.93
C ARG A 11 -0.23 0.96 -43.36
N CYS A 12 0.20 1.78 -42.42
CA CYS A 12 1.23 2.79 -42.66
C CYS A 12 2.33 2.61 -41.63
N ALA A 13 3.39 1.97 -42.08
CA ALA A 13 4.70 2.00 -41.43
C ALA A 13 5.28 3.41 -41.60
N GLY A 14 5.78 3.97 -40.50
CA GLY A 14 6.50 5.24 -40.50
C GLY A 14 7.30 5.32 -39.20
N ALA A 15 8.47 4.69 -39.20
CA ALA A 15 9.44 4.77 -38.11
C ALA A 15 9.97 6.21 -38.03
N VAL A 16 9.71 6.88 -36.92
CA VAL A 16 10.35 8.15 -36.57
C VAL A 16 11.17 7.89 -35.32
N ALA A 17 12.48 7.72 -35.52
CA ALA A 17 13.48 7.76 -34.47
C ALA A 17 13.63 9.22 -34.02
N THR A 18 13.41 9.53 -32.75
CA THR A 18 13.74 10.85 -32.19
C THR A 18 14.28 10.69 -30.77
N TRP A 19 15.60 10.82 -30.73
CA TRP A 19 16.51 11.27 -29.67
C TRP A 19 16.02 11.30 -28.21
N VAL A 20 16.71 10.51 -27.40
CA VAL A 20 16.85 10.65 -25.95
C VAL A 20 17.53 12.00 -25.65
N ALA A 21 16.88 12.84 -24.85
CA ALA A 21 17.52 13.94 -24.15
C ALA A 21 17.31 13.71 -22.64
N LEU A 22 18.37 13.26 -21.94
CA LEU A 22 18.44 13.37 -20.49
C LEU A 22 18.54 14.86 -20.14
N ALA A 23 17.42 15.48 -19.79
CA ALA A 23 17.44 16.75 -19.07
C ALA A 23 17.85 16.46 -17.62
N ALA A 24 19.16 16.41 -17.38
CA ALA A 24 19.72 16.55 -16.05
C ALA A 24 19.51 18.00 -15.59
N CYS A 25 18.39 18.27 -14.92
CA CYS A 25 18.28 19.47 -14.10
C CYS A 25 19.18 19.28 -12.89
N GLY A 26 20.35 19.93 -12.95
CA GLY A 26 21.29 20.03 -11.86
C GLY A 26 20.63 20.61 -10.62
N THR A 27 21.09 20.11 -9.48
CA THR A 27 20.75 20.57 -8.14
C THR A 27 21.03 22.07 -7.99
N THR A 28 20.00 22.86 -7.74
CA THR A 28 20.16 24.23 -7.24
C THR A 28 20.61 24.14 -5.79
N PHE A 29 21.88 24.46 -5.49
CA PHE A 29 22.29 24.77 -4.13
C PHE A 29 21.71 26.14 -3.78
N VAL A 30 20.72 26.18 -2.90
CA VAL A 30 20.37 27.41 -2.19
C VAL A 30 21.33 27.51 -1.01
N ASP A 31 22.45 28.19 -1.21
CA ASP A 31 23.16 28.84 -0.12
C ASP A 31 22.58 30.25 0.00
N GLU A 32 21.60 30.40 0.88
CA GLU A 32 21.19 31.70 1.38
C GLU A 32 21.22 31.62 2.91
N THR A 33 22.38 31.93 3.46
CA THR A 33 22.54 32.28 4.87
C THR A 33 21.84 33.61 5.12
N VAL A 34 20.53 33.56 5.37
CA VAL A 34 19.80 34.62 6.06
C VAL A 34 19.16 34.03 7.29
N ALA A 35 19.76 34.37 8.42
CA ALA A 35 19.22 34.09 9.74
C ALA A 35 17.91 34.86 9.93
N THR A 36 16.79 34.16 9.85
CA THR A 36 15.57 34.51 10.57
C THR A 36 15.29 33.38 11.54
N VAL A 37 15.56 33.67 12.82
CA VAL A 37 15.14 32.84 13.95
C VAL A 37 13.62 32.97 14.03
N ASP A 38 12.91 32.10 13.31
CA ASP A 38 11.56 31.70 13.69
C ASP A 38 11.71 30.46 14.57
N THR A 39 11.57 30.66 15.88
CA THR A 39 11.38 29.56 16.83
C THR A 39 9.98 28.99 16.60
N SER A 40 9.83 28.23 15.53
CA SER A 40 8.79 27.20 15.43
C SER A 40 9.21 26.05 16.35
N PRO A 41 8.32 25.45 17.15
CA PRO A 41 8.69 24.23 17.86
C PRO A 41 9.16 23.20 16.84
N ASP A 42 10.34 22.64 17.09
CA ASP A 42 10.92 21.52 16.37
C ASP A 42 9.83 20.46 16.19
N ALA A 43 9.27 20.35 14.99
CA ALA A 43 8.37 19.27 14.66
C ALA A 43 9.24 18.01 14.59
N THR A 44 9.33 17.29 15.70
CA THR A 44 10.01 15.99 15.77
C THR A 44 9.39 15.08 14.73
N THR A 45 10.04 14.95 13.59
CA THR A 45 9.62 14.02 12.54
C THR A 45 10.01 12.63 13.03
N THR A 46 9.06 11.91 13.63
CA THR A 46 9.26 10.52 14.02
C THR A 46 9.23 9.67 12.76
N THR A 47 10.41 9.34 12.24
CA THR A 47 10.57 8.39 11.13
C THR A 47 10.34 6.98 11.66
N LEU A 48 9.30 6.30 11.17
CA LEU A 48 9.06 4.88 11.46
C LEU A 48 10.18 4.02 10.85
N PRO A 49 10.53 2.87 11.47
CA PRO A 49 11.51 1.95 10.91
C PRO A 49 11.03 1.39 9.57
N ALA A 50 11.96 1.22 8.63
CA ALA A 50 11.69 0.53 7.37
C ALA A 50 11.20 -0.91 7.65
N VAL A 51 10.28 -1.39 6.82
CA VAL A 51 9.80 -2.79 6.88
C VAL A 51 10.88 -3.70 6.31
N ASP A 52 11.28 -4.71 7.09
CA ASP A 52 12.15 -5.78 6.59
C ASP A 52 11.31 -6.75 5.75
N PRO A 53 11.59 -6.90 4.43
CA PRO A 53 10.82 -7.80 3.57
C PRO A 53 10.97 -9.29 3.93
N ASP A 54 12.02 -9.64 4.68
CA ASP A 54 12.31 -11.00 5.13
C ASP A 54 11.93 -11.23 6.61
N ALA A 55 11.26 -10.25 7.24
CA ALA A 55 10.66 -10.45 8.56
C ALA A 55 9.68 -11.65 8.53
N PRO A 56 9.54 -12.38 9.64
CA PRO A 56 8.62 -13.49 9.74
C PRO A 56 7.20 -13.09 9.35
N LEU A 57 6.52 -13.96 8.58
CA LEU A 57 5.18 -13.66 8.09
C LEU A 57 4.17 -13.48 9.23
N GLY A 58 4.29 -14.27 10.30
CA GLY A 58 3.47 -14.14 11.50
C GLY A 58 3.58 -12.74 12.12
N GLU A 59 4.80 -12.25 12.31
CA GLU A 59 5.05 -10.88 12.80
C GLU A 59 4.44 -9.80 11.90
N LEU A 60 4.62 -9.91 10.58
CA LEU A 60 4.05 -8.95 9.62
C LEU A 60 2.52 -8.93 9.65
N LEU A 61 1.87 -10.10 9.72
CA LEU A 61 0.42 -10.21 9.81
C LEU A 61 -0.10 -9.65 11.13
N ALA A 62 0.56 -9.95 12.25
CA ALA A 62 0.18 -9.45 13.56
C ALA A 62 0.34 -7.92 13.68
N GLU A 63 1.37 -7.33 13.06
CA GLU A 63 1.51 -5.88 12.98
C GLU A 63 0.34 -5.25 12.22
N ILE A 64 -0.04 -5.82 11.06
CA ILE A 64 -1.18 -5.32 10.28
C ILE A 64 -2.49 -5.43 11.07
N GLU A 65 -2.75 -6.56 11.72
CA GLU A 65 -3.93 -6.74 12.58
C GLU A 65 -4.00 -5.65 13.66
N THR A 66 -2.87 -5.39 14.34
CA THR A 66 -2.78 -4.37 15.39
C THR A 66 -3.07 -2.98 14.84
N LEU A 67 -2.53 -2.64 13.67
CA LEU A 67 -2.77 -1.34 13.03
C LEU A 67 -4.23 -1.17 12.59
N MET A 68 -4.85 -2.24 12.09
CA MET A 68 -6.23 -2.21 11.59
C MET A 68 -7.27 -2.25 12.71
N LEU A 69 -6.95 -2.79 13.89
CA LEU A 69 -7.87 -3.00 15.02
C LEU A 69 -8.65 -1.73 15.39
N ASP A 70 -7.96 -0.60 15.51
CA ASP A 70 -8.55 0.69 15.93
C ASP A 70 -8.67 1.71 14.78
N LEU A 71 -8.51 1.26 13.52
CA LEU A 71 -8.51 2.16 12.38
C LEU A 71 -9.88 2.84 12.18
N ASP A 72 -10.98 2.16 12.51
CA ASP A 72 -12.31 2.74 12.46
C ASP A 72 -12.49 3.90 13.45
N GLN A 73 -11.96 3.76 14.67
CA GLN A 73 -11.97 4.80 15.68
C GLN A 73 -11.10 5.98 15.28
N ARG A 74 -9.91 5.74 14.70
CA ARG A 74 -9.05 6.80 14.15
C ARG A 74 -9.75 7.63 13.06
N ILE A 75 -10.54 6.98 12.20
CA ILE A 75 -11.37 7.67 11.19
C ILE A 75 -12.47 8.51 11.86
N ILE A 76 -13.09 8.03 12.95
CA ILE A 76 -14.10 8.79 13.70
C ILE A 76 -13.47 10.04 14.34
N ASP A 77 -12.28 9.87 14.89
CA ASP A 77 -11.57 10.91 15.63
C ASP A 77 -10.80 11.88 14.70
N ASP A 78 -10.69 11.56 13.41
CA ASP A 78 -9.90 12.31 12.41
C ASP A 78 -8.44 12.50 12.86
N ASP A 79 -7.87 11.44 13.45
CA ASP A 79 -6.54 11.46 14.05
C ASP A 79 -5.70 10.24 13.66
N GLY A 80 -4.75 10.46 12.74
CA GLY A 80 -3.71 9.48 12.40
C GLY A 80 -4.21 8.26 11.63
N ASP A 81 -5.39 8.29 11.03
CA ASP A 81 -5.94 7.24 10.18
C ASP A 81 -5.15 7.07 8.86
N GLU A 82 -4.83 8.17 8.17
CA GLU A 82 -4.02 8.16 6.94
C GLU A 82 -2.61 7.56 7.19
N ALA A 83 -1.92 8.05 8.23
CA ALA A 83 -0.59 7.55 8.59
C ALA A 83 -0.61 6.06 8.99
N THR A 84 -1.71 5.63 9.63
CA THR A 84 -1.91 4.22 10.01
C THR A 84 -2.11 3.36 8.78
N LEU A 85 -2.95 3.80 7.84
CA LEU A 85 -3.16 3.09 6.57
C LEU A 85 -1.86 3.02 5.76
N ASP A 86 -1.09 4.10 5.69
CA ASP A 86 0.20 4.09 5.02
C ASP A 86 1.13 3.04 5.60
N ARG A 87 1.15 2.89 6.93
CA ARG A 87 1.93 1.82 7.58
C ARG A 87 1.37 0.44 7.25
N VAL A 88 0.06 0.25 7.31
CA VAL A 88 -0.60 -1.01 6.91
C VAL A 88 -0.18 -1.42 5.50
N LEU A 89 -0.20 -0.49 4.53
CA LEU A 89 0.15 -0.76 3.14
C LEU A 89 1.64 -1.09 2.96
N GLN A 90 2.52 -0.46 3.75
CA GLN A 90 3.95 -0.78 3.74
C GLN A 90 4.22 -2.20 4.24
N VAL A 91 3.61 -2.59 5.37
CA VAL A 91 3.78 -3.93 5.95
C VAL A 91 3.13 -4.99 5.05
N TRP A 92 1.95 -4.67 4.50
CA TRP A 92 1.23 -5.52 3.57
C TRP A 92 2.04 -5.85 2.31
N ALA A 93 2.82 -4.90 1.78
CA ALA A 93 3.66 -5.16 0.60
C ALA A 93 4.66 -6.30 0.82
N ALA A 94 5.23 -6.43 2.03
CA ALA A 94 6.09 -7.55 2.40
C ALA A 94 5.30 -8.84 2.58
N ALA A 95 4.23 -8.80 3.38
CA ALA A 95 3.39 -9.96 3.67
C ALA A 95 2.77 -10.57 2.40
N GLU A 96 2.22 -9.74 1.52
CA GLU A 96 1.63 -10.14 0.24
C GLU A 96 2.62 -10.92 -0.62
N GLN A 97 3.87 -10.45 -0.67
CA GLN A 97 4.90 -11.12 -1.46
C GLN A 97 5.21 -12.51 -0.92
N GLN A 98 5.26 -12.67 0.42
CA GLN A 98 5.50 -13.95 1.05
C GLN A 98 4.31 -14.91 0.86
N ILE A 99 3.08 -14.46 1.10
CA ILE A 99 1.86 -15.27 0.87
C ILE A 99 1.79 -15.71 -0.60
N ARG A 100 2.06 -14.81 -1.55
CA ARG A 100 2.10 -15.17 -2.97
C ARG A 100 3.08 -16.29 -3.30
N ARG A 101 4.25 -16.29 -2.67
CA ARG A 101 5.29 -17.32 -2.87
C ARG A 101 4.89 -18.66 -2.23
N ASN A 102 4.24 -18.61 -1.08
CA ASN A 102 3.85 -19.80 -0.30
C ASN A 102 2.55 -20.43 -0.83
N ASP A 103 1.46 -19.66 -0.89
CA ASP A 103 0.21 -20.07 -1.50
C ASP A 103 -0.65 -18.86 -1.94
N SER A 104 -0.62 -18.57 -3.23
CA SER A 104 -1.37 -17.44 -3.80
C SER A 104 -2.91 -17.53 -3.65
N ARG A 105 -3.47 -18.70 -3.31
CA ARG A 105 -4.91 -18.87 -3.14
C ARG A 105 -5.44 -18.14 -1.90
N GLU A 106 -4.59 -17.98 -0.89
CA GLU A 106 -4.96 -17.33 0.37
C GLU A 106 -4.98 -15.79 0.26
N LEU A 107 -4.42 -15.21 -0.79
CA LEU A 107 -4.32 -13.74 -0.95
C LEU A 107 -5.67 -13.02 -1.01
N PHE A 108 -6.71 -13.68 -1.54
CA PHE A 108 -7.94 -12.98 -1.90
C PHE A 108 -8.61 -12.30 -0.69
N ASN A 109 -8.74 -13.01 0.43
CA ASN A 109 -9.43 -12.45 1.59
C ASN A 109 -8.58 -11.37 2.29
N PHE A 110 -7.25 -11.56 2.38
CA PHE A 110 -6.37 -10.51 2.87
C PHE A 110 -6.46 -9.22 2.04
N GLN A 111 -6.39 -9.34 0.70
CA GLN A 111 -6.54 -8.19 -0.20
C GLN A 111 -7.89 -7.50 -0.02
N GLN A 112 -8.98 -8.24 0.15
CA GLN A 112 -10.29 -7.65 0.45
C GLN A 112 -10.30 -6.88 1.78
N GLY A 113 -9.64 -7.40 2.82
CA GLY A 113 -9.49 -6.71 4.11
C GLY A 113 -8.74 -5.38 3.96
N ILE A 114 -7.61 -5.40 3.26
CA ILE A 114 -6.78 -4.22 2.99
C ILE A 114 -7.53 -3.18 2.14
N GLU A 115 -8.23 -3.58 1.08
CA GLU A 115 -8.98 -2.64 0.23
C GLU A 115 -10.18 -2.02 0.95
N LEU A 116 -10.80 -2.75 1.88
CA LEU A 116 -11.85 -2.20 2.75
C LEU A 116 -11.28 -1.20 3.77
N ALA A 117 -10.12 -1.48 4.36
CA ALA A 117 -9.41 -0.52 5.22
C ALA A 117 -9.06 0.76 4.45
N ARG A 118 -8.49 0.62 3.24
CA ARG A 118 -8.24 1.76 2.34
C ARG A 118 -9.51 2.56 2.06
N THR A 119 -10.58 1.88 1.63
CA THR A 119 -11.88 2.51 1.35
C THR A 119 -12.44 3.22 2.59
N GLY A 120 -12.23 2.65 3.77
CA GLY A 120 -12.63 3.23 5.05
C GLY A 120 -11.99 4.59 5.28
N VAL A 121 -10.67 4.68 5.14
CA VAL A 121 -9.92 5.95 5.31
C VAL A 121 -10.26 6.92 4.19
N GLU A 122 -10.09 6.53 2.92
CA GLU A 122 -10.27 7.42 1.76
C GLU A 122 -11.67 8.03 1.66
N ARG A 123 -12.68 7.38 2.25
CA ARG A 123 -14.07 7.81 2.19
C ARG A 123 -14.65 8.23 3.53
N LEU A 124 -13.85 8.26 4.58
CA LEU A 124 -14.29 8.55 5.95
C LEU A 124 -15.45 7.64 6.39
N ARG A 125 -15.26 6.33 6.21
CA ARG A 125 -16.24 5.25 6.49
C ARG A 125 -15.68 4.26 7.52
N PRO A 126 -15.86 4.54 8.82
CA PRO A 126 -15.42 3.65 9.89
C PRO A 126 -15.92 2.20 9.75
N ALA A 127 -17.16 2.02 9.28
CA ALA A 127 -17.74 0.70 9.07
C ALA A 127 -17.01 -0.15 8.01
N ASP A 128 -16.45 0.47 6.98
CA ASP A 128 -15.66 -0.23 5.96
C ASP A 128 -14.30 -0.67 6.54
N ALA A 129 -13.65 0.19 7.34
CA ALA A 129 -12.41 -0.15 8.05
C ALA A 129 -12.62 -1.29 9.07
N SER A 130 -13.66 -1.20 9.90
CA SER A 130 -14.03 -2.24 10.87
C SER A 130 -14.32 -3.59 10.20
N LYS A 131 -15.01 -3.58 9.05
CA LYS A 131 -15.23 -4.78 8.24
C LYS A 131 -13.93 -5.31 7.65
N GLY A 132 -13.06 -4.42 7.19
CA GLY A 132 -11.73 -4.75 6.67
C GLY A 132 -10.89 -5.48 7.71
N TYR A 133 -10.80 -4.96 8.94
CA TYR A 133 -10.12 -5.59 10.06
C TYR A 133 -10.60 -7.02 10.30
N ARG A 134 -11.92 -7.21 10.42
CA ARG A 134 -12.48 -8.55 10.66
C ARG A 134 -12.13 -9.55 9.56
N ILE A 135 -12.25 -9.16 8.29
CA ILE A 135 -11.91 -10.06 7.16
C ILE A 135 -10.41 -10.39 7.18
N PHE A 136 -9.56 -9.39 7.44
CA PHE A 136 -8.13 -9.59 7.53
C PHE A 136 -7.77 -10.56 8.67
N SER A 137 -8.32 -10.33 9.86
CA SER A 137 -8.02 -11.15 11.03
C SER A 137 -8.53 -12.58 10.91
N GLU A 138 -9.76 -12.77 10.40
CA GLU A 138 -10.27 -14.11 10.07
C GLU A 138 -9.37 -14.84 9.05
N SER A 139 -8.76 -14.09 8.11
CA SER A 139 -7.83 -14.66 7.13
C SER A 139 -6.49 -15.02 7.77
N ALA A 140 -5.99 -14.19 8.69
CA ALA A 140 -4.75 -14.45 9.44
C ALA A 140 -4.90 -15.72 10.30
N ASP A 141 -6.01 -15.87 11.01
CA ASP A 141 -6.33 -17.07 11.80
C ASP A 141 -6.35 -18.32 10.92
N VAL A 142 -7.09 -18.29 9.81
CA VAL A 142 -7.15 -19.43 8.86
C VAL A 142 -5.77 -19.75 8.28
N TYR A 143 -4.98 -18.74 7.95
CA TYR A 143 -3.64 -18.93 7.42
C TYR A 143 -2.72 -19.57 8.47
N ALA A 144 -2.80 -19.14 9.73
CA ALA A 144 -2.02 -19.71 10.83
C ALA A 144 -2.37 -21.18 11.07
N ASP A 145 -3.64 -21.56 10.97
CA ASP A 145 -4.09 -22.95 11.05
C ASP A 145 -3.57 -23.82 9.91
N LEU A 146 -3.49 -23.27 8.69
CA LEU A 146 -2.99 -23.99 7.51
C LEU A 146 -1.46 -24.10 7.46
N TYR A 147 -0.77 -23.08 7.96
CA TYR A 147 0.70 -22.95 7.89
C TYR A 147 1.30 -22.60 9.27
N PRO A 148 1.18 -23.49 10.26
CA PRO A 148 1.60 -23.20 11.63
C PRO A 148 3.08 -22.82 11.76
N ASP A 149 3.94 -23.39 10.92
CA ASP A 149 5.38 -23.10 10.91
C ASP A 149 5.72 -21.69 10.39
N LEU A 150 4.85 -21.10 9.56
CA LEU A 150 5.04 -19.75 9.00
C LEU A 150 4.43 -18.66 9.88
N ALA A 151 3.49 -19.03 10.74
CA ALA A 151 2.80 -18.12 11.66
C ALA A 151 3.45 -18.03 13.05
N ALA A 152 4.32 -18.98 13.40
CA ALA A 152 4.99 -19.04 14.72
C ALA A 152 6.32 -18.28 14.80
N GLY A 153 6.82 -17.78 13.66
CA GLY A 153 8.00 -16.93 13.57
C GLY A 153 7.62 -15.48 13.72
#